data_AF-A0A3D0NRT8-F1
#
_entry.id   AF-A0A3D0NRT8-F1
#
_cell.length_a   1.000
_cell.length_b   1.000
_cell.length_c   1.000
_cell.angle_alpha   90.00
_cell.angle_beta   90.00
_cell.angle_gamma   90.00
#
_symmetry.space_group_name_H-M   'P 1'
#
loop_
_entity.id
_entity.type
_entity.pdbx_description
1 polymer ?
#
loop_
_entity_poly.entity_id
_entity_poly.type
_entity_poly.pdbx_seq_one_letter_code
_entity_poly.pdbx_strand_id
1 'polypeptide(L)'
;MERTSNTSIVFFNQKAYNALIEKVSNVAKRGDPEATEDINLIKHATDSFHGYVQTIDMTETRVKIARYRCETEEFQEIAKEADRARRIAHEAAISNCAILNRVCKFYGIPENVYLGNTDARYQVADFYLEVTIALFQAARC
;
A
#
# COMPACT_ATOMS: atom_id res chain seq x y z
N MET A 1 24.72 6.82 -25.62
CA MET A 1 23.69 5.84 -25.21
C MET A 1 22.60 6.64 -24.53
N GLU A 2 21.53 6.90 -25.26
CA GLU A 2 20.37 7.65 -24.78
C GLU A 2 19.79 6.96 -23.54
N ARG A 3 19.63 7.70 -22.44
CA ARG A 3 18.81 7.26 -21.31
C ARG A 3 17.38 7.19 -21.83
N THR A 4 16.92 5.99 -22.12
CA THR A 4 15.50 5.71 -22.34
C THR A 4 14.70 6.38 -21.24
N SER A 5 13.73 7.20 -21.62
CA SER A 5 12.72 7.75 -20.73
C SER A 5 12.01 6.57 -20.05
N ASN A 6 12.46 6.21 -18.86
CA ASN A 6 11.79 5.23 -18.03
C ASN A 6 10.53 5.91 -17.50
N THR A 7 9.46 5.90 -18.29
CA THR A 7 8.14 6.26 -17.81
C THR A 7 7.75 5.18 -16.83
N SER A 8 8.11 5.35 -15.56
CA SER A 8 7.64 4.47 -14.49
C SER A 8 6.13 4.39 -14.58
N ILE A 9 5.60 3.18 -14.76
CA ILE A 9 4.17 2.93 -14.71
C ILE A 9 3.71 3.36 -13.32
N VAL A 10 2.75 4.28 -13.25
CA VAL A 10 2.18 4.78 -12.00
C VAL A 10 0.95 3.95 -11.67
N PHE A 11 0.91 3.39 -10.45
CA PHE A 11 -0.20 2.56 -9.97
C PHE A 11 -1.11 3.30 -9.00
N PHE A 12 -0.64 4.39 -8.37
CA PHE A 12 -1.42 5.20 -7.46
C PHE A 12 -2.14 6.35 -8.17
N ASN A 13 -3.47 6.29 -8.17
CA ASN A 13 -4.31 7.39 -8.60
C ASN A 13 -4.64 8.32 -7.43
N GLN A 14 -3.79 9.31 -7.20
CA GLN A 14 -3.97 10.28 -6.12
C GLN A 14 -5.28 11.09 -6.26
N LYS A 15 -5.70 11.40 -7.50
CA LYS A 15 -6.95 12.12 -7.74
C LYS A 15 -8.16 11.29 -7.31
N ALA A 16 -8.21 10.02 -7.67
CA ALA A 16 -9.27 9.11 -7.25
C ALA A 16 -9.27 8.91 -5.72
N TYR A 17 -8.10 8.82 -5.11
CA TYR A 17 -7.95 8.70 -3.65
C TYR A 17 -8.54 9.89 -2.90
N ASN A 18 -8.17 11.11 -3.30
CA ASN A 18 -8.70 12.33 -2.70
C ASN A 18 -10.21 12.46 -2.92
N ALA A 19 -10.69 12.19 -4.14
CA ALA A 19 -12.11 12.23 -4.48
C ALA A 19 -12.92 11.22 -3.67
N LEU A 20 -12.38 10.01 -3.46
CA LEU A 20 -13.00 8.99 -2.63
C LEU A 20 -13.14 9.48 -1.18
N ILE A 21 -12.04 9.92 -0.56
CA ILE A 21 -12.05 10.41 0.82
C ILE A 21 -13.05 11.55 0.99
N GLU A 22 -13.03 12.53 0.09
CA GLU A 22 -13.96 13.65 0.13
C GLU A 22 -15.41 13.19 0.03
N LYS A 23 -15.72 12.33 -0.96
CA LYS A 23 -17.07 11.84 -1.20
C LYS A 23 -17.63 11.09 0.00
N VAL A 24 -16.89 10.10 0.51
CA VAL A 24 -17.34 9.29 1.65
C VAL A 24 -17.45 10.15 2.91
N SER A 25 -16.47 11.03 3.17
CA SER A 25 -16.52 11.98 4.30
C SER A 25 -17.75 12.87 4.27
N ASN A 26 -18.15 13.36 3.10
CA ASN A 26 -19.33 14.20 2.97
C ASN A 26 -20.65 13.44 3.17
N VAL A 27 -20.69 12.15 2.84
CA VAL A 27 -21.85 11.28 3.12
C VAL A 27 -21.92 10.96 4.62
N ALA A 28 -20.80 10.57 5.24
CA ALA A 28 -20.73 10.31 6.68
C ALA A 28 -21.13 11.54 7.52
N LYS A 29 -20.67 12.73 7.14
CA LYS A 29 -21.06 14.01 7.77
C LYS A 29 -22.57 14.28 7.78
N ARG A 30 -23.34 13.68 6.85
CA ARG A 30 -24.80 13.79 6.80
C ARG A 30 -25.51 12.81 7.73
N GLY A 31 -24.76 12.00 8.48
CA GLY A 31 -25.28 11.06 9.46
C GLY A 31 -25.49 9.64 8.94
N ASP A 32 -24.89 9.29 7.79
CA ASP A 32 -24.96 7.94 7.25
C ASP A 32 -23.98 7.00 8.01
N PRO A 33 -24.49 5.98 8.72
CA PRO A 33 -23.65 5.05 9.48
C PRO A 33 -22.82 4.14 8.56
N GLU A 34 -23.31 3.75 7.38
CA GLU A 34 -22.57 2.90 6.45
C GLU A 34 -21.35 3.66 5.90
N ALA A 35 -21.52 4.93 5.57
CA ALA A 35 -20.41 5.77 5.14
C ALA A 35 -19.36 5.99 6.24
N THR A 36 -19.77 5.97 7.52
CA THR A 36 -18.82 6.03 8.64
C THR A 36 -17.95 4.77 8.70
N GLU A 37 -18.56 3.59 8.49
CA GLU A 37 -17.81 2.33 8.41
C GLU A 37 -16.91 2.27 7.16
N ASP A 38 -17.36 2.79 6.02
CA ASP A 38 -16.53 2.87 4.82
C ASP A 38 -15.31 3.77 5.00
N ILE A 39 -15.41 4.87 5.78
CA ILE A 39 -14.24 5.67 6.16
C ILE A 39 -13.27 4.85 7.01
N ASN A 40 -13.77 4.05 7.95
CA ASN A 40 -12.92 3.17 8.76
C ASN A 40 -12.21 2.13 7.89
N LEU A 41 -12.89 1.58 6.87
CA LEU A 41 -12.29 0.68 5.89
C LEU A 41 -11.19 1.37 5.05
N ILE A 42 -11.45 2.59 4.56
CA ILE A 42 -10.45 3.38 3.81
C ILE A 42 -9.25 3.68 4.71
N LYS A 43 -9.48 4.07 5.97
CA LYS A 43 -8.43 4.34 6.94
C LYS A 43 -7.59 3.08 7.20
N HIS A 44 -8.22 1.93 7.46
CA HIS A 44 -7.53 0.67 7.65
C HIS A 44 -6.68 0.28 6.43
N ALA A 45 -7.23 0.42 5.23
CA ALA A 45 -6.47 0.18 4.00
C ALA A 45 -5.28 1.13 3.89
N THR A 46 -5.46 2.42 4.21
CA THR A 46 -4.40 3.43 4.19
C THR A 46 -3.31 3.16 5.22
N ASP A 47 -3.68 2.79 6.46
CA ASP A 47 -2.74 2.44 7.52
C ASP A 47 -1.87 1.23 7.12
N SER A 48 -2.44 0.30 6.37
CA SER A 48 -1.70 -0.85 5.84
C SER A 48 -0.56 -0.46 4.89
N PHE A 49 -0.67 0.70 4.22
CA PHE A 49 0.35 1.18 3.29
C PHE A 49 1.69 1.37 3.99
N HIS A 50 1.64 2.08 5.11
CA HIS A 50 2.80 2.30 5.95
C HIS A 50 3.31 1.00 6.56
N GLY A 51 2.40 0.16 7.07
CA GLY A 51 2.77 -1.12 7.69
C GLY A 51 3.52 -2.07 6.75
N TYR A 52 3.14 -2.11 5.47
CA TYR A 52 3.86 -2.89 4.46
C TYR A 52 5.26 -2.33 4.21
N VAL A 53 5.39 -1.03 3.93
CA VAL A 53 6.71 -0.39 3.66
C VAL A 53 7.64 -0.57 4.86
N GLN A 54 7.13 -0.35 6.07
CA GLN A 54 7.86 -0.59 7.31
C GLN A 54 8.30 -2.06 7.43
N THR A 55 7.42 -3.02 7.13
CA THR A 55 7.77 -4.45 7.18
C THR A 55 8.90 -4.78 6.20
N ILE A 56 8.83 -4.27 4.97
CA ILE A 56 9.89 -4.46 3.97
C ILE A 56 11.21 -3.86 4.47
N ASP A 57 11.21 -2.61 4.92
CA ASP A 57 12.41 -1.93 5.41
C ASP A 57 13.07 -2.68 6.58
N MET A 58 12.27 -3.05 7.58
CA MET A 58 12.75 -3.77 8.76
C MET A 58 13.29 -5.16 8.40
N THR A 59 12.58 -5.92 7.57
CA THR A 59 12.98 -7.28 7.21
C THR A 59 14.24 -7.29 6.34
N GLU A 60 14.32 -6.41 5.35
CA GLU A 60 15.52 -6.25 4.51
C GLU A 60 16.74 -5.82 5.32
N THR A 61 16.57 -4.84 6.21
CA THR A 61 17.64 -4.38 7.10
C THR A 61 18.10 -5.50 8.03
N ARG A 62 17.16 -6.24 8.63
CA ARG A 62 17.46 -7.35 9.54
C ARG A 62 18.23 -8.47 8.83
N VAL A 63 17.81 -8.87 7.63
CA VAL A 63 18.50 -9.91 6.84
C VAL A 63 19.92 -9.46 6.47
N LYS A 64 20.08 -8.19 6.05
CA LYS A 64 21.40 -7.62 5.72
C LYS A 64 22.34 -7.63 6.92
N ILE A 65 21.86 -7.27 8.10
CA ILE A 65 22.64 -7.29 9.34
C ILE A 65 23.00 -8.74 9.73
N ALA A 66 22.02 -9.64 9.71
CA ALA A 66 22.20 -11.04 10.08
C ALA A 66 23.26 -11.74 9.22
N ARG A 67 23.32 -11.43 7.93
CA ARG A 67 24.33 -11.96 7.00
C ARG A 67 25.78 -11.77 7.48
N TYR A 68 26.06 -10.72 8.24
CA TYR A 68 27.41 -10.43 8.73
C TYR A 68 27.62 -10.77 10.21
N ARG A 69 26.54 -11.03 10.96
CA ARG A 69 26.60 -11.15 12.43
C ARG A 69 26.20 -12.51 12.97
N CYS A 70 25.50 -13.32 12.18
CA CYS A 70 24.91 -14.57 12.62
C CYS A 70 25.61 -15.76 11.95
N GLU A 71 25.66 -16.88 12.65
CA GLU A 71 26.06 -18.16 12.07
C GLU A 71 24.98 -18.69 11.11
N THR A 72 25.34 -19.68 10.29
CA THR A 72 24.50 -20.16 9.17
C THR A 72 23.07 -20.53 9.58
N GLU A 73 22.90 -21.27 10.68
CA GLU A 73 21.57 -21.71 11.13
C GLU A 73 20.71 -20.53 11.60
N GLU A 74 21.27 -19.63 12.41
CA GLU A 74 20.58 -18.43 12.89
C GLU A 74 20.21 -17.49 11.74
N PHE A 75 21.12 -17.30 10.78
CA PHE A 75 20.85 -16.52 9.58
C PHE A 75 19.68 -17.10 8.77
N GLN A 76 19.63 -18.42 8.59
CA GLN A 76 18.55 -19.09 7.86
C GLN A 76 17.20 -18.89 8.54
N GLU A 77 17.13 -18.97 9.87
CA GLU A 77 15.88 -18.72 10.59
C GLU A 77 15.44 -17.26 10.48
N ILE A 78 16.37 -16.30 10.56
CA ILE A 78 16.06 -14.87 10.35
C ILE A 78 15.53 -14.63 8.92
N ALA A 79 16.16 -15.24 7.91
CA ALA A 79 15.74 -15.11 6.51
C ALA A 79 14.34 -15.70 6.28
N LYS A 80 14.05 -16.89 6.85
CA LYS A 80 12.72 -17.52 6.77
C LYS A 80 11.64 -16.67 7.42
N GLU A 81 11.90 -16.11 8.61
CA GLU A 81 10.96 -15.24 9.31
C GLU A 81 10.70 -13.95 8.51
N ALA A 82 11.76 -13.37 7.92
CA ALA A 82 11.65 -12.22 7.03
C ALA A 82 10.79 -12.54 5.79
N ASP A 83 11.01 -13.67 5.13
CA ASP A 83 10.18 -14.13 4.01
C ASP A 83 8.71 -14.29 4.40
N ARG A 84 8.45 -14.90 5.56
CA ARG A 84 7.10 -15.10 6.09
C ARG A 84 6.41 -13.76 6.34
N ALA A 85 7.08 -12.82 7.01
CA ALA A 85 6.54 -11.50 7.29
C ALA A 85 6.23 -10.72 6.00
N ARG A 86 7.15 -10.75 5.02
CA ARG A 86 6.94 -10.13 3.70
C ARG A 86 5.72 -10.73 3.00
N ARG A 87 5.55 -12.05 3.02
CA ARG A 87 4.40 -12.72 2.41
C ARG A 87 3.08 -12.29 3.05
N ILE A 88 3.00 -12.29 4.38
CA ILE A 88 1.78 -11.91 5.12
C ILE A 88 1.42 -10.46 4.83
N ALA A 89 2.38 -9.55 4.91
CA ALA A 89 2.16 -8.14 4.62
C ALA A 89 1.68 -7.93 3.18
N HIS A 90 2.21 -8.72 2.24
CA HIS A 90 1.82 -8.64 0.84
C HIS A 90 0.40 -9.17 0.57
N GLU A 91 0.01 -10.28 1.20
CA GLU A 91 -1.35 -10.81 1.09
C GLU A 91 -2.39 -9.81 1.65
N ALA A 92 -2.06 -9.17 2.78
CA ALA A 92 -2.87 -8.07 3.31
C ALA A 92 -2.95 -6.88 2.34
N ALA A 93 -1.82 -6.54 1.68
CA ALA A 93 -1.76 -5.45 0.73
C ALA A 93 -2.68 -5.65 -0.48
N ILE A 94 -2.67 -6.85 -1.06
CA ILE A 94 -3.56 -7.24 -2.15
C ILE A 94 -5.03 -7.06 -1.76
N SER A 95 -5.41 -7.54 -0.56
CA SER A 95 -6.77 -7.42 -0.05
C SER A 95 -7.21 -5.95 0.08
N ASN A 96 -6.33 -5.10 0.61
CA ASN A 96 -6.64 -3.68 0.81
C ASN A 96 -6.73 -2.89 -0.51
N CYS A 97 -5.92 -3.21 -1.52
CA CYS A 97 -6.09 -2.69 -2.89
C CYS A 97 -7.49 -3.03 -3.44
N ALA A 98 -7.94 -4.27 -3.27
CA ALA A 98 -9.26 -4.70 -3.73
C ALA A 98 -10.39 -3.98 -2.97
N ILE A 99 -10.25 -3.80 -1.65
CA ILE A 99 -11.20 -3.04 -0.83
C ILE A 99 -11.33 -1.61 -1.35
N LEU A 100 -10.23 -0.88 -1.53
CA LEU A 100 -10.27 0.52 -2.00
C LEU A 100 -10.96 0.66 -3.35
N ASN A 101 -10.63 -0.21 -4.30
CA ASN A 101 -11.27 -0.20 -5.62
C ASN A 101 -12.75 -0.58 -5.55
N ARG A 102 -13.15 -1.45 -4.62
CA ARG A 102 -14.57 -1.76 -4.38
C ARG A 102 -15.32 -0.54 -3.82
N VAL A 103 -14.73 0.18 -2.87
CA VAL A 103 -15.35 1.38 -2.29
C VAL A 103 -15.43 2.50 -3.35
N CYS A 104 -14.42 2.65 -4.23
CA CYS A 104 -14.51 3.52 -5.40
C CYS A 104 -15.76 3.24 -6.24
N LYS A 105 -16.00 1.97 -6.60
CA LYS A 105 -17.16 1.57 -7.40
C LYS A 105 -18.47 1.87 -6.69
N PHE A 106 -18.55 1.59 -5.39
CA PHE A 106 -19.75 1.83 -4.59
C PHE A 106 -20.13 3.32 -4.55
N TYR A 107 -19.16 4.22 -4.37
CA TYR A 107 -19.40 5.67 -4.35
C TYR A 107 -19.40 6.35 -5.73
N GLY A 108 -19.29 5.56 -6.81
CA GLY A 108 -19.31 6.08 -8.19
C GLY A 108 -18.08 6.91 -8.55
N ILE A 109 -16.92 6.62 -7.98
CA ILE A 109 -15.65 7.24 -8.39
C ILE A 109 -15.29 6.71 -9.78
N PRO A 110 -15.04 7.57 -10.79
CA PRO A 110 -14.85 7.13 -12.18
C PRO A 110 -13.63 6.22 -12.39
N GLU A 111 -12.59 6.42 -11.59
CA GLU A 111 -11.33 5.69 -11.66
C GLU A 111 -10.99 5.05 -10.31
N ASN A 112 -10.28 3.93 -10.36
CA ASN A 112 -9.82 3.23 -9.17
C ASN A 112 -8.63 3.96 -8.51
N VAL A 113 -8.49 3.80 -7.19
CA VAL A 113 -7.29 4.27 -6.45
C VAL A 113 -6.06 3.47 -6.86
N TYR A 114 -6.19 2.15 -6.96
CA TYR A 114 -5.13 1.27 -7.47
C TYR A 114 -5.41 0.92 -8.93
N LEU A 115 -4.48 1.29 -9.81
CA LEU A 115 -4.59 1.11 -11.26
C LEU A 115 -3.94 -0.20 -11.77
N GLY A 116 -3.22 -0.91 -10.90
CA GLY A 116 -2.53 -2.14 -11.28
C GLY A 116 -3.39 -3.40 -11.19
N ASN A 117 -2.76 -4.54 -11.44
CA ASN A 117 -3.34 -5.86 -11.28
C ASN A 117 -2.99 -6.42 -9.89
N THR A 118 -3.99 -6.86 -9.12
CA THR A 118 -3.80 -7.49 -7.80
C THR A 118 -3.04 -8.82 -7.85
N ASP A 119 -3.04 -9.52 -8.98
CA ASP A 119 -2.26 -10.75 -9.18
C ASP A 119 -0.77 -10.46 -9.40
N ALA A 120 -0.44 -9.22 -9.77
CA ALA A 120 0.93 -8.79 -10.02
C ALA A 120 1.54 -8.20 -8.75
N ARG A 121 2.20 -9.06 -7.96
CA ARG A 121 2.79 -8.68 -6.67
C ARG A 121 3.68 -7.45 -6.69
N TYR A 122 4.52 -7.30 -7.71
CA TYR A 122 5.42 -6.14 -7.83
C TYR A 122 4.63 -4.83 -8.00
N GLN A 123 3.50 -4.84 -8.72
CA GLN A 123 2.66 -3.65 -8.94
C GLN A 123 2.00 -3.19 -7.63
N VAL A 124 1.61 -4.13 -6.77
CA VAL A 124 1.09 -3.81 -5.43
C VAL A 124 2.20 -3.19 -4.57
N ALA A 125 3.42 -3.71 -4.63
CA ALA A 125 4.55 -3.13 -3.89
C ALA A 125 4.86 -1.69 -4.36
N ASP A 126 4.89 -1.47 -5.68
CA ASP A 126 5.11 -0.16 -6.29
C ASP A 126 4.01 0.83 -5.90
N PHE A 127 2.74 0.41 -5.98
CA PHE A 127 1.59 1.20 -5.51
C PHE A 127 1.76 1.65 -4.05
N TYR A 128 2.13 0.76 -3.15
CA TYR A 128 2.31 1.07 -1.72
C TYR A 128 3.43 2.10 -1.49
N LEU A 129 4.53 2.00 -2.24
CA LEU A 129 5.62 2.97 -2.20
C LEU A 129 5.17 4.33 -2.74
N GLU A 130 4.47 4.35 -3.89
CA GLU A 130 3.94 5.57 -4.50
C GLU A 130 2.99 6.32 -3.57
N VAL A 131 2.05 5.62 -2.91
CA VAL A 131 1.15 6.24 -1.93
C VAL A 131 1.96 6.84 -0.78
N THR A 132 2.92 6.10 -0.24
CA THR A 132 3.76 6.57 0.88
C THR A 132 4.54 7.83 0.50
N ILE A 133 5.14 7.85 -0.70
CA ILE A 133 5.86 9.02 -1.23
C ILE A 133 4.91 10.21 -1.38
N ALA A 134 3.75 10.00 -2.01
CA ALA A 134 2.79 11.06 -2.27
C ALA A 134 2.25 11.69 -0.99
N LEU A 135 1.90 10.88 0.02
CA LEU A 135 1.44 11.37 1.32
C LEU A 135 2.55 12.12 2.07
N PHE A 136 3.78 11.59 2.05
CA PHE A 136 4.92 12.25 2.66
C PHE A 136 5.24 13.59 2.01
N GLN A 137 5.17 13.67 0.68
CA GLN A 137 5.36 14.92 -0.06
C GLN A 137 4.25 15.93 0.24
N ALA A 138 2.99 15.50 0.29
CA ALA A 138 1.87 16.37 0.60
C ALA A 138 1.96 17.01 2.00
N ALA A 139 2.53 16.29 2.98
CA ALA A 139 2.71 16.80 4.35
C ALA A 139 3.85 17.83 4.50
N ARG A 140 4.72 17.98 3.49
CA ARG A 140 5.87 18.90 3.52
C ARG A 140 5.56 20.27 2.90
N CYS A 141 4.38 20.41 2.30
CA CYS A 141 3.89 21.60 1.62
C CYS A 141 2.89 22.33 2.53
#